data_AF-A0A923GIF4-F1
#
_entry.id   AF-A0A923GIF4-F1
#
_cell.length_a   1.000
_cell.length_b   1.000
_cell.length_c   1.000
_cell.angle_alpha   90.00
_cell.angle_beta   90.00
_cell.angle_gamma   90.00
#
_symmetry.space_group_name_H-M   'P 1'
#
loop_
_entity.id
_entity.type
_entity.pdbx_description
1 polymer ?
#
loop_
_entity_poly.entity_id
_entity_poly.type
_entity_poly.pdbx_seq_one_letter_code
_entity_poly.pdbx_strand_id
1 'polypeptide(L)' 'MQPRFVIVPAVPIEKQSFRIGTRYYAATECGGFDIYDNQEKERLKPSYPSRTDAEVQCRNMNMAKQTR' A
#
# COMPACT_ATOMS: atom_id res chain seq x y z
N MET A 1 13.91 -4.64 16.94
CA MET A 1 14.05 -5.03 15.52
C MET A 1 12.94 -4.34 14.74
N GLN A 2 13.22 -3.73 13.59
CA GLN A 2 12.16 -3.26 12.69
C GLN A 2 11.55 -4.47 11.97
N PRO A 3 10.21 -4.57 11.86
CA PRO A 3 9.57 -5.64 11.10
C PRO A 3 9.95 -5.54 9.62
N ARG A 4 10.11 -6.70 8.96
CA ARG A 4 10.41 -6.74 7.52
C ARG A 4 9.25 -6.15 6.74
N PHE A 5 8.03 -6.53 7.08
CA PHE A 5 6.83 -6.06 6.41
C PHE A 5 6.15 -4.97 7.22
N VAL A 6 5.76 -3.88 6.57
CA VAL A 6 5.03 -2.74 7.16
C VAL A 6 3.84 -2.35 6.29
N ILE A 7 2.85 -1.71 6.88
CA ILE A 7 1.67 -1.22 6.15
C ILE A 7 1.92 0.22 5.72
N VAL A 8 1.62 0.51 4.48
CA VAL A 8 1.69 1.85 3.91
C VAL A 8 0.38 2.17 3.18
N PRO A 9 -0.02 3.44 3.05
CA PRO A 9 -1.11 3.81 2.15
C PRO A 9 -0.81 3.31 0.74
N ALA A 10 -1.81 2.71 0.08
CA ALA A 10 -1.67 2.27 -1.30
C ALA A 10 -1.39 3.46 -2.22
N VAL A 11 -0.77 3.18 -3.37
CA VAL A 11 -0.55 4.21 -4.38
C VAL A 11 -1.92 4.77 -4.81
N PRO A 12 -2.14 6.10 -4.71
CA PRO A 12 -3.40 6.70 -5.13
C PRO A 12 -3.71 6.37 -6.59
N ILE A 13 -4.97 6.04 -6.87
CA ILE A 13 -5.41 5.66 -8.21
C ILE A 13 -6.09 6.88 -8.83
N GLU A 14 -5.62 7.29 -10.00
CA GLU A 14 -6.31 8.31 -10.79
C GLU A 14 -7.64 7.76 -11.30
N LYS A 15 -8.74 8.44 -10.96
CA LYS A 15 -10.08 8.11 -11.43
C LYS A 15 -10.51 8.98 -12.60
N GLN A 16 -10.18 10.26 -12.51
CA GLN A 16 -10.52 11.25 -13.52
C GLN A 16 -9.39 12.27 -13.61
N SER A 17 -9.08 12.70 -14.81
CA SER A 17 -8.31 13.91 -15.03
C SER A 17 -9.14 14.91 -15.80
N PHE A 18 -8.94 16.18 -15.49
CA PHE A 18 -9.57 17.29 -16.19
C PHE A 18 -8.62 18.47 -16.29
N ARG A 19 -8.94 19.37 -17.21
CA ARG A 19 -8.11 20.53 -17.53
C ARG A 19 -8.92 21.81 -17.36
N ILE A 20 -8.33 22.80 -16.70
CA ILE A 20 -8.89 24.15 -16.59
C ILE A 20 -7.84 25.14 -17.11
N GLY A 21 -8.08 25.69 -18.30
CA GLY A 21 -7.12 26.57 -18.98
C GLY A 21 -5.82 25.85 -19.33
N THR A 22 -4.70 26.24 -18.72
CA THR A 22 -3.39 25.58 -18.86
C THR A 22 -3.08 24.59 -17.73
N ARG A 23 -3.95 24.49 -16.71
CA ARG A 23 -3.73 23.65 -15.53
C ARG A 23 -4.35 22.26 -15.72
N TYR A 24 -3.61 21.24 -15.27
CA TYR A 24 -4.04 19.85 -15.24
C TYR A 24 -4.34 19.44 -13.81
N TYR A 25 -5.48 18.78 -13.62
CA TYR A 25 -5.92 18.23 -12.33
C TYR A 25 -6.19 16.74 -12.50
N ALA A 26 -5.76 15.96 -11.51
CA ALA A 26 -6.07 14.55 -11.39
C ALA A 26 -6.85 14.33 -10.08
N ALA A 27 -8.08 13.85 -10.19
CA ALA A 27 -8.85 13.36 -9.07
C ALA A 27 -8.35 11.94 -8.75
N THR A 28 -7.65 11.81 -7.63
CA THR A 28 -7.14 10.52 -7.14
C THR A 28 -7.96 10.03 -5.97
N GLU A 29 -8.27 8.73 -5.97
CA GLU A 29 -8.85 8.05 -4.81
C GLU A 29 -7.77 7.29 -4.03
N CYS A 30 -8.02 7.09 -2.73
CA CYS A 30 -7.18 6.23 -1.90
C CYS A 30 -7.34 4.78 -2.38
N GLY A 31 -6.27 4.15 -2.86
CA GLY A 31 -6.27 2.75 -3.32
C GLY A 31 -6.35 1.71 -2.19
N GLY A 32 -6.51 2.14 -0.93
CA GLY A 32 -6.46 1.30 0.26
C GLY A 32 -5.07 1.30 0.91
N PHE A 33 -4.58 0.11 1.28
CA PHE A 33 -3.35 -0.11 2.02
C PHE A 33 -2.49 -1.18 1.34
N ASP A 34 -1.20 -0.93 1.15
CA ASP A 34 -0.24 -1.92 0.67
C ASP A 34 0.59 -2.46 1.84
N ILE A 35 1.17 -3.65 1.64
CA ILE A 35 2.28 -4.13 2.46
C ILE A 35 3.59 -3.77 1.76
N TYR A 36 4.51 -3.14 2.46
CA TYR A 36 5.84 -2.80 1.99
C TYR A 36 6.89 -3.72 2.62
N ASP A 37 7.74 -4.32 1.80
CA ASP A 37 8.89 -5.10 2.25
C ASP A 37 10.10 -4.16 2.43
N ASN A 38 10.49 -3.91 3.68
CA ASN A 38 11.64 -3.08 4.02
C ASN A 38 12.99 -3.67 3.56
N GLN A 39 13.07 -4.99 3.35
CA GLN A 39 14.29 -5.65 2.91
C GLN A 39 14.46 -5.54 1.39
N GLU A 40 13.44 -5.95 0.62
CA GLU A 40 13.47 -5.87 -0.85
C GLU A 40 13.16 -4.46 -1.39
N LYS A 41 12.68 -3.57 -0.52
CA LYS A 41 12.29 -2.19 -0.83
C LYS A 41 11.19 -2.10 -1.90
N GLU A 42 10.20 -2.98 -1.80
CA GLU A 42 9.11 -3.07 -2.77
C GLU A 42 7.72 -3.07 -2.10
N ARG A 43 6.72 -2.62 -2.85
CA ARG A 43 5.29 -2.71 -2.47
C ARG A 43 4.71 -4.01 -2.99
N LEU A 44 4.21 -4.83 -2.09
CA LEU A 44 3.55 -6.09 -2.42
C LEU A 44 2.10 -5.83 -2.83
N LYS A 45 1.64 -6.53 -3.87
CA LYS A 45 0.25 -6.55 -4.33
C LYS A 45 -0.43 -7.87 -3.91
N PRO A 46 -1.75 -7.88 -3.67
CA PRO A 46 -2.73 -6.81 -3.89
C PRO A 46 -2.80 -5.77 -2.77
N SER A 47 -3.36 -4.60 -3.09
CA SER A 47 -3.74 -3.57 -2.11
C SER A 47 -5.00 -4.02 -1.34
N TYR A 48 -5.02 -3.75 -0.04
CA TYR A 48 -6.13 -4.08 0.86
C TYR A 48 -7.08 -2.88 1.01
N PRO A 49 -8.40 -3.06 0.85
CA PRO A 49 -9.36 -1.96 0.97
C PRO A 49 -9.48 -1.45 2.41
N SER A 50 -9.25 -2.31 3.40
CA SER A 50 -9.29 -1.98 4.83
C SER A 50 -7.91 -2.10 5.48
N ARG A 51 -7.64 -1.21 6.43
CA ARG A 51 -6.42 -1.27 7.25
C ARG A 51 -6.37 -2.57 8.06
N THR A 52 -7.51 -3.03 8.56
CA THR A 52 -7.60 -4.24 9.38
C THR A 52 -7.16 -5.47 8.60
N ASP A 53 -7.55 -5.56 7.33
CA ASP A 53 -7.15 -6.68 6.45
C ASP A 53 -5.65 -6.67 6.19
N ALA A 54 -5.08 -5.47 5.97
CA ALA A 54 -3.64 -5.29 5.83
C ALA A 54 -2.88 -5.64 7.11
N GLU A 55 -3.43 -5.33 8.30
CA GLU A 55 -2.84 -5.65 9.60
C GLU A 55 -2.77 -7.15 9.87
N VAL A 56 -3.83 -7.89 9.55
CA VAL A 56 -3.84 -9.36 9.67
C VAL A 56 -2.76 -9.96 8.77
N GLN A 57 -2.71 -9.56 7.50
CA GLN A 57 -1.74 -10.12 6.55
C GLN A 57 -0.29 -9.73 6.87
N CYS A 58 -0.05 -8.46 7.21
CA CYS A 58 1.27 -7.97 7.62
C CYS A 58 1.78 -8.73 8.85
N ARG A 59 0.92 -9.00 9.83
CA ARG A 59 1.27 -9.80 11.02
C ARG A 59 1.64 -11.23 10.62
N ASN A 60 0.80 -11.88 9.80
CA ASN A 60 1.04 -13.24 9.34
C ASN A 60 2.38 -13.37 8.57
N MET A 61 2.70 -12.42 7.69
CA MET A 61 3.97 -12.41 6.94
C MET A 61 5.19 -12.24 7.85
N ASN A 62 5.09 -11.35 8.85
CA ASN A 62 6.16 -11.15 9.83
C ASN A 62 6.32 -12.35 10.79
N MET A 63 5.26 -13.11 11.06
CA MET A 63 5.32 -14.34 11.87
C MET A 63 5.85 -15.53 11.07
N ALA A 64 5.41 -15.70 9.82
CA ALA A 64 5.81 -16.83 8.96
C ALA A 64 7.32 -16.86 8.67
N LYS A 65 8.00 -15.71 8.69
CA LYS A 65 9.47 -15.62 8.50
C LYS A 65 10.28 -15.72 9.80
N GLN A 66 9.65 -15.86 10.97
CA GLN A 66 10.38 -16.11 12.23
C GLN A 66 10.71 -17.59 12.46
N THR A 67 10.22 -18.50 11.61
CA THR A 67 10.38 -19.95 11.76
C THR A 67 11.47 -20.55 10.87
N ARG A 68 12.49 -19.78 10.46
CA ARG A 68 13.66 -20.29 9.71
C ARG A 68 14.96 -19.82 10.32
#